data_AF-A0AA47PC00-F1
#
_entry.id   AF-A0AA47PC00-F1
#
_cell.length_a   1.000
_cell.length_b   1.000
_cell.length_c   1.000
_cell.angle_alpha   90.00
_cell.angle_beta   90.00
_cell.angle_gamma   90.00
#
_symmetry.space_group_name_H-M   'P 1'
#
loop_
_entity.id
_entity.type
_entity.pdbx_description
1 polymer ?
#
loop_
_entity_poly.entity_id
_entity_poly.type
_entity_poly.pdbx_seq_one_letter_code
_entity_poly.pdbx_strand_id
1 'polypeptide(L)'
;MPTSTNTIYQAAAKLWAPWLQAEALGTLREGGFYSQLAQPGLRVVSLNTVLYYGPDKATANATDPAGQYQWLQGTLEKAAQNLEKVFIIAHVPVGYLPYAREITAVRQHHNERLVSIFRKYSHVIAGHFYGHTHRDSIMVLLGPEGKPLNSIFVSPAVTPIKSVLEPYSNNPAFRMCFYDPSDFSLLDIWQYYLNLTEANERQTANWRLEYVMTEAFGLKDLQPHSLLQLTLSFVLPQANSFDKYFSHFLVSYDDSIRCENGCKLSQVCAMVHLDHKAYSECVGGSSASED
;
A
#
# COMPACT_ATOMS: atom_id res chain seq x y z
N MET A 1 14.43 -13.68 -2.74
CA MET A 1 15.53 -12.73 -2.55
C MET A 1 16.40 -13.21 -1.40
N PRO A 2 17.74 -13.18 -1.53
CA PRO A 2 18.62 -13.60 -0.44
C PRO A 2 18.44 -12.74 0.82
N THR A 3 18.64 -13.36 1.98
CA THR A 3 18.60 -12.71 3.31
C THR A 3 19.93 -12.09 3.72
N SER A 4 20.92 -12.11 2.83
CA SER A 4 22.26 -11.58 3.04
C SER A 4 22.73 -10.82 1.80
N THR A 5 23.86 -10.12 1.96
CA THR A 5 24.46 -9.35 0.87
C THR A 5 24.63 -10.19 -0.40
N ASN A 6 24.35 -9.57 -1.54
CA ASN A 6 24.49 -10.19 -2.85
C ASN A 6 24.78 -9.13 -3.92
N THR A 7 25.09 -9.59 -5.13
CA THR A 7 25.47 -8.72 -6.25
C THR A 7 24.39 -7.72 -6.63
N ILE A 8 23.10 -8.06 -6.49
CA ILE A 8 21.98 -7.16 -6.80
C ILE A 8 21.90 -6.06 -5.76
N TYR A 9 21.94 -6.38 -4.46
CA TYR A 9 21.93 -5.36 -3.39
C TYR A 9 23.15 -4.44 -3.47
N GLN A 10 24.32 -4.99 -3.78
CA GLN A 10 25.54 -4.19 -3.98
C GLN A 10 25.43 -3.27 -5.20
N ALA A 11 24.86 -3.76 -6.30
CA ALA A 11 24.64 -2.93 -7.49
C ALA A 11 23.61 -1.83 -7.24
N ALA A 12 22.50 -2.14 -6.58
CA ALA A 12 21.48 -1.15 -6.19
C ALA A 12 22.07 -0.07 -5.29
N ALA A 13 22.87 -0.44 -4.29
CA ALA A 13 23.54 0.53 -3.42
C ALA A 13 24.52 1.43 -4.18
N LYS A 14 25.23 0.91 -5.19
CA LYS A 14 26.09 1.74 -6.05
C LYS A 14 25.27 2.72 -6.90
N LEU A 15 24.16 2.25 -7.48
CA LEU A 15 23.28 3.08 -8.31
C LEU A 15 22.58 4.17 -7.50
N TRP A 16 22.18 3.88 -6.26
CA TRP A 16 21.42 4.79 -5.40
C TRP A 16 22.29 5.63 -4.46
N ALA A 17 23.62 5.48 -4.54
CA ALA A 17 24.57 6.28 -3.76
C ALA A 17 24.36 7.81 -3.84
N PRO A 18 23.93 8.40 -4.97
CA PRO A 18 23.64 9.84 -5.03
C PRO A 18 22.49 10.31 -4.13
N TRP A 19 21.62 9.41 -3.68
CA TRP A 19 20.42 9.76 -2.90
C TRP A 19 20.49 9.33 -1.43
N LEU A 20 21.45 8.49 -1.06
CA LEU A 20 21.47 7.79 0.22
C LEU A 20 22.76 8.06 0.99
N GLN A 21 22.63 8.28 2.30
CA GLN A 21 23.77 8.40 3.21
C GLN A 21 24.43 7.04 3.47
N ALA A 22 25.65 7.08 4.01
CA ALA A 22 26.48 5.88 4.23
C ALA A 22 25.79 4.78 5.05
N GLU A 23 25.01 5.16 6.09
CA GLU A 23 24.26 4.20 6.93
C GLU A 23 23.13 3.51 6.14
N ALA A 24 22.38 4.29 5.35
CA ALA A 24 21.34 3.77 4.46
C ALA A 24 21.94 2.82 3.41
N LEU A 25 23.08 3.20 2.81
CA LEU A 25 23.80 2.35 1.86
C LEU A 25 24.36 1.07 2.49
N GLY A 26 24.72 1.10 3.78
CA GLY A 26 25.16 -0.08 4.51
C GLY A 26 24.05 -1.12 4.64
N THR A 27 22.90 -0.71 5.17
CA THR A 27 21.73 -1.60 5.33
C THR A 27 21.17 -2.08 3.98
N LEU A 28 21.15 -1.22 2.96
CA LEU A 28 20.73 -1.59 1.61
C LEU A 28 21.60 -2.71 1.03
N ARG A 29 22.91 -2.68 1.25
CA ARG A 29 23.84 -3.73 0.78
C ARG A 29 23.63 -5.08 1.46
N GLU A 30 23.20 -5.07 2.72
CA GLU A 30 23.04 -6.29 3.51
C GLU A 30 21.69 -6.97 3.28
N GLY A 31 20.60 -6.20 3.25
CA GLY A 31 19.24 -6.76 3.25
C GLY A 31 18.27 -6.17 2.23
N GLY A 32 18.71 -5.20 1.41
CA GLY A 32 17.82 -4.55 0.45
C GLY A 32 16.85 -3.53 1.06
N PHE A 33 17.02 -3.17 2.34
CA PHE A 33 16.19 -2.20 3.06
C PHE A 33 17.05 -1.11 3.70
N TYR A 34 16.48 0.06 3.97
CA TYR A 34 17.22 1.18 4.58
C TYR A 34 16.27 2.20 5.22
N SER A 35 16.83 3.11 6.01
CA SER A 35 16.14 4.35 6.41
C SER A 35 16.99 5.56 6.11
N GLN A 36 16.34 6.69 5.81
CA GLN A 36 17.01 7.95 5.49
C GLN A 36 16.18 9.09 6.08
N LEU A 37 16.83 10.03 6.79
CA LEU A 37 16.19 11.30 7.13
C LEU A 37 16.05 12.09 5.82
N ALA A 38 14.81 12.32 5.38
CA ALA A 38 14.52 13.01 4.12
C ALA A 38 14.57 14.53 4.31
N GLN A 39 14.11 15.00 5.46
CA GLN A 39 14.20 16.38 5.93
C GLN A 39 14.09 16.38 7.47
N PRO A 40 14.42 17.49 8.16
CA PRO A 40 14.25 17.57 9.61
C PRO A 40 12.84 17.13 10.04
N GLY A 41 12.76 16.18 10.97
CA GLY A 41 11.49 15.64 11.47
C GLY A 41 10.82 14.57 10.60
N LEU A 42 11.27 14.28 9.38
CA LEU A 42 10.69 13.24 8.52
C LEU A 42 11.73 12.22 8.05
N ARG A 43 11.51 10.96 8.43
CA ARG A 43 12.29 9.81 8.00
C ARG A 43 11.51 8.96 7.00
N VAL A 44 12.18 8.51 5.95
CA VAL A 44 11.68 7.46 5.05
C VAL A 44 12.30 6.15 5.47
N VAL A 45 11.47 5.12 5.61
CA VAL A 45 11.87 3.74 5.89
C VAL A 45 11.46 2.89 4.70
N SER A 46 12.44 2.41 3.94
CA SER A 46 12.26 1.58 2.76
C SER A 46 12.45 0.11 3.12
N LEU A 47 11.36 -0.66 3.10
CA LEU A 47 11.35 -2.07 3.43
C LEU A 47 11.53 -2.95 2.18
N ASN A 48 12.25 -4.05 2.36
CA ASN A 48 12.30 -5.16 1.42
C ASN A 48 11.22 -6.20 1.77
N THR A 49 9.97 -5.91 1.41
CA THR A 49 8.85 -6.83 1.64
C THR A 49 8.81 -8.02 0.68
N VAL A 50 9.68 -8.05 -0.34
CA VAL A 50 9.85 -9.22 -1.22
C VAL A 50 10.35 -10.42 -0.42
N LEU A 51 11.11 -10.19 0.66
CA LEU A 51 11.52 -11.24 1.60
C LEU A 51 10.33 -11.98 2.23
N TYR A 52 9.15 -11.38 2.24
CA TYR A 52 7.95 -11.94 2.84
C TYR A 52 6.99 -12.53 1.78
N TYR A 53 7.31 -12.38 0.50
CA TYR A 53 6.43 -12.75 -0.61
C TYR A 53 6.32 -14.28 -0.73
N GLY A 54 5.10 -14.79 -0.93
CA GLY A 54 4.80 -16.24 -0.94
C GLY A 54 5.71 -17.07 -1.88
N PRO A 55 5.96 -16.62 -3.11
CA PRO A 55 6.89 -17.27 -4.05
C PRO A 55 8.38 -17.28 -3.66
N ASP A 56 8.82 -16.46 -2.70
CA ASP A 56 10.24 -16.36 -2.35
C ASP A 56 10.71 -17.57 -1.52
N LYS A 57 11.17 -18.62 -2.18
CA LYS A 57 11.60 -19.86 -1.51
C LYS A 57 12.81 -19.66 -0.56
N ALA A 58 13.60 -18.59 -0.74
CA ALA A 58 14.79 -18.35 0.08
C ALA A 58 14.45 -18.02 1.55
N THR A 59 13.23 -17.56 1.81
CA THR A 59 12.79 -17.10 3.14
C THR A 59 11.68 -17.95 3.73
N ALA A 60 11.34 -19.09 3.13
CA ALA A 60 10.15 -19.88 3.47
C ALA A 60 10.03 -20.25 4.96
N ASN A 61 11.16 -20.51 5.63
CA ASN A 61 11.22 -20.90 7.05
C ASN A 61 11.89 -19.86 7.95
N ALA A 62 12.18 -18.66 7.43
CA ALA A 62 12.88 -17.63 8.19
C ALA A 62 11.88 -16.85 9.06
N THR A 63 12.14 -16.75 10.37
CA THR A 63 11.28 -16.05 11.33
C THR A 63 11.46 -14.54 11.30
N ASP A 64 12.68 -14.07 11.05
CA ASP A 64 13.02 -12.67 10.76
C ASP A 64 14.02 -12.59 9.59
N PRO A 65 13.55 -12.70 8.33
CA PRO A 65 14.40 -12.64 7.15
C PRO A 65 15.28 -11.37 7.15
N ALA A 66 16.60 -11.56 7.10
CA ALA A 66 17.62 -10.50 7.13
C ALA A 66 17.61 -9.61 8.41
N GLY A 67 16.95 -10.06 9.50
CA GLY A 67 16.83 -9.26 10.73
C GLY A 67 16.00 -7.98 10.57
N GLN A 68 15.19 -7.90 9.51
CA GLN A 68 14.48 -6.69 9.13
C GLN A 68 13.40 -6.28 10.15
N TYR A 69 12.76 -7.22 10.86
CA TYR A 69 11.80 -6.88 11.92
C TYR A 69 12.47 -6.28 13.15
N GLN A 70 13.59 -6.84 13.58
CA GLN A 70 14.38 -6.28 14.68
C GLN A 70 14.89 -4.88 14.29
N TRP A 71 15.45 -4.74 13.08
CA TRP A 71 15.92 -3.47 12.56
C TRP A 71 14.80 -2.43 12.44
N LEU A 72 13.63 -2.81 11.92
CA LEU A 72 12.49 -1.91 11.74
C LEU A 72 12.00 -1.36 13.09
N GLN A 73 11.82 -2.23 14.09
CA GLN A 73 11.41 -1.81 15.42
C GLN A 73 12.44 -0.86 16.06
N GLY A 74 13.73 -1.19 15.96
CA GLY A 74 14.79 -0.30 16.45
C GLY A 74 14.83 1.05 15.72
N THR A 75 14.52 1.07 14.43
CA THR A 75 14.45 2.30 13.63
C THR A 75 13.25 3.16 14.01
N LEU A 76 12.07 2.56 14.19
CA LEU A 76 10.85 3.27 14.61
C LEU A 76 10.96 3.79 16.06
N GLU A 77 11.60 3.02 16.94
CA GLU A 77 11.89 3.45 18.31
C GLU A 77 12.80 4.68 18.34
N LYS A 78 13.88 4.67 17.55
CA LYS A 78 14.77 5.83 17.42
C LYS A 78 14.06 7.04 16.83
N ALA A 79 13.21 6.85 15.82
CA ALA A 79 12.39 7.92 15.26
C ALA A 79 11.47 8.54 16.32
N ALA A 80 10.83 7.71 17.16
CA ALA A 80 10.01 8.19 18.28
C ALA A 80 10.83 9.04 19.27
N GLN A 81 12.01 8.56 19.67
CA GLN A 81 12.91 9.26 20.60
C GLN A 81 13.41 10.60 20.04
N ASN A 82 13.59 10.67 18.73
CA ASN A 82 14.04 11.88 18.03
C ASN A 82 12.89 12.79 17.58
N LEU A 83 11.64 12.49 17.97
CA LEU A 83 10.45 13.24 17.56
C LEU A 83 10.27 13.33 16.03
N GLU A 84 10.68 12.30 15.32
CA GLU A 84 10.51 12.17 13.87
C GLU A 84 9.17 11.49 13.53
N LYS A 85 8.60 11.84 12.38
CA LYS A 85 7.57 11.06 11.70
C LYS A 85 8.18 10.17 10.64
N VAL A 86 7.47 9.09 10.32
CA VAL A 86 7.95 8.07 9.39
C VAL A 86 6.97 7.86 8.24
N PHE A 87 7.49 7.92 7.02
CA PHE A 87 6.84 7.32 5.85
C PHE A 87 7.44 5.93 5.58
N ILE A 88 6.57 4.92 5.56
CA ILE A 88 6.92 3.56 5.19
C ILE A 88 6.75 3.42 3.68
N ILE A 89 7.79 3.01 2.98
CA ILE A 89 7.70 2.62 1.56
C ILE A 89 8.10 1.15 1.41
N ALA A 90 7.39 0.39 0.60
CA ALA A 90 7.79 -0.96 0.22
C ALA A 90 7.17 -1.40 -1.11
N HIS A 91 7.60 -2.55 -1.64
CA HIS A 91 7.05 -3.06 -2.90
C HIS A 91 5.73 -3.82 -2.68
N VAL A 92 5.79 -4.99 -2.04
CA VAL A 92 4.62 -5.83 -1.74
C VAL A 92 3.90 -5.28 -0.50
N PRO A 93 2.58 -5.02 -0.56
CA PRO A 93 1.83 -4.49 0.58
C PRO A 93 1.61 -5.52 1.68
N VAL A 94 1.22 -5.04 2.86
CA VAL A 94 0.54 -5.85 3.88
C VAL A 94 -0.95 -6.01 3.54
N GLY A 95 -1.65 -6.87 4.27
CA GLY A 95 -3.07 -7.10 4.13
C GLY A 95 -3.42 -8.14 3.06
N TYR A 96 -4.71 -8.14 2.71
CA TYR A 96 -5.32 -9.08 1.78
C TYR A 96 -5.41 -8.49 0.37
N LEU A 97 -5.29 -9.35 -0.63
CA LEU A 97 -5.48 -8.95 -2.03
C LEU A 97 -6.97 -8.65 -2.25
N PRO A 98 -7.32 -7.43 -2.70
CA PRO A 98 -8.74 -7.03 -2.80
C PRO A 98 -9.48 -7.71 -3.95
N TYR A 99 -8.76 -8.43 -4.82
CA TYR A 99 -9.27 -9.20 -5.95
C TYR A 99 -9.16 -10.73 -5.76
N ALA A 100 -8.64 -11.20 -4.62
CA ALA A 100 -8.50 -12.63 -4.34
C ALA A 100 -8.85 -12.94 -2.87
N ARG A 101 -9.94 -13.67 -2.67
CA ARG A 101 -10.51 -13.94 -1.34
C ARG A 101 -9.55 -14.79 -0.49
N GLU A 102 -9.37 -14.38 0.77
CA GLU A 102 -8.53 -15.08 1.77
C GLU A 102 -7.03 -15.18 1.42
N ILE A 103 -6.55 -14.45 0.41
CA ILE A 103 -5.14 -14.44 0.03
C ILE A 103 -4.48 -13.16 0.52
N THR A 104 -3.44 -13.29 1.35
CA THR A 104 -2.56 -12.20 1.78
C THR A 104 -1.50 -11.88 0.72
N ALA A 105 -1.10 -10.62 0.60
CA ALA A 105 -0.10 -10.20 -0.39
C ALA A 105 1.31 -10.73 -0.07
N VAL A 106 1.65 -10.81 1.22
CA VAL A 106 2.83 -11.52 1.75
C VAL A 106 2.37 -12.73 2.56
N ARG A 107 3.26 -13.67 2.91
CA ARG A 107 2.86 -14.83 3.74
C ARG A 107 2.18 -14.37 5.02
N GLN A 108 1.09 -15.04 5.39
CA GLN A 108 0.24 -14.65 6.51
C GLN A 108 1.02 -14.37 7.81
N HIS A 109 1.95 -15.24 8.22
CA HIS A 109 2.72 -15.02 9.45
C HIS A 109 3.60 -13.75 9.40
N HIS A 110 4.14 -13.39 8.24
CA HIS A 110 4.86 -12.15 8.04
C HIS A 110 3.92 -10.93 8.00
N ASN A 111 2.73 -11.10 7.41
CA ASN A 111 1.67 -10.10 7.43
C ASN A 111 1.29 -9.74 8.88
N GLU A 112 0.94 -10.74 9.68
CA GLU A 112 0.59 -10.56 11.10
C GLU A 112 1.69 -9.85 11.88
N ARG A 113 2.95 -10.24 11.63
CA ARG A 113 4.10 -9.65 12.30
C ARG A 113 4.28 -8.17 11.96
N LEU A 114 4.16 -7.81 10.67
CA LEU A 114 4.25 -6.41 10.23
C LEU A 114 3.07 -5.58 10.74
N VAL A 115 1.85 -6.08 10.63
CA VAL A 115 0.63 -5.41 11.13
C VAL A 115 0.76 -5.13 12.63
N SER A 116 1.28 -6.09 13.41
CA SER A 116 1.55 -5.90 14.85
C SER A 116 2.59 -4.79 15.11
N ILE A 117 3.69 -4.76 14.37
CA ILE A 117 4.72 -3.72 14.49
C ILE A 117 4.14 -2.34 14.14
N PHE A 118 3.40 -2.24 13.03
CA PHE A 118 2.79 -0.99 12.59
C PHE A 118 1.75 -0.47 13.58
N ARG A 119 0.93 -1.36 14.17
CA ARG A 119 0.01 -0.99 15.26
C ARG A 119 0.76 -0.36 16.44
N LYS A 120 1.84 -1.00 16.89
CA LYS A 120 2.67 -0.54 18.01
C LYS A 120 3.26 0.86 17.76
N TYR A 121 3.73 1.12 16.54
CA TYR A 121 4.42 2.37 16.18
C TYR A 121 3.55 3.36 15.39
N SER A 122 2.23 3.17 15.38
CA SER A 122 1.30 3.98 14.59
C SER A 122 1.33 5.48 14.89
N HIS A 123 1.72 5.86 16.11
CA HIS A 123 1.91 7.26 16.51
C HIS A 123 3.13 7.95 15.86
N VAL A 124 4.10 7.17 15.39
CA VAL A 124 5.30 7.62 14.67
C VAL A 124 5.08 7.62 13.16
N ILE A 125 4.36 6.61 12.66
CA ILE A 125 4.14 6.42 11.23
C ILE A 125 3.05 7.40 10.75
N ALA A 126 3.39 8.23 9.76
CA ALA A 126 2.47 9.21 9.17
C ALA A 126 1.79 8.69 7.89
N GLY A 127 2.32 7.64 7.26
CA GLY A 127 1.73 7.01 6.08
C GLY A 127 2.51 5.83 5.54
N HIS A 128 1.83 4.96 4.80
CA HIS A 128 2.44 3.84 4.09
C HIS A 128 2.17 3.93 2.59
N PHE A 129 3.18 3.60 1.78
CA PHE A 129 3.12 3.62 0.33
C PHE A 129 3.66 2.32 -0.24
N TYR A 130 2.81 1.61 -0.99
CA TYR A 130 3.13 0.33 -1.60
C TYR A 130 2.87 0.37 -3.12
N GLY A 131 3.29 -0.69 -3.81
CA GLY A 131 2.95 -0.94 -5.20
C GLY A 131 2.54 -2.40 -5.40
N HIS A 132 3.23 -3.09 -6.30
CA HIS A 132 3.10 -4.53 -6.60
C HIS A 132 1.78 -4.97 -7.23
N THR A 133 0.63 -4.54 -6.72
CA THR A 133 -0.69 -5.00 -7.18
C THR A 133 -1.08 -4.44 -8.55
N HIS A 134 -0.43 -3.35 -8.97
CA HIS A 134 -0.78 -2.56 -10.15
C HIS A 134 -2.22 -2.01 -10.11
N ARG A 135 -2.78 -1.82 -8.91
CA ARG A 135 -4.12 -1.29 -8.69
C ARG A 135 -4.07 -0.10 -7.75
N ASP A 136 -4.97 0.85 -7.96
CA ASP A 136 -5.17 1.95 -7.01
C ASP A 136 -5.97 1.42 -5.84
N SER A 137 -5.36 1.33 -4.65
CA SER A 137 -6.07 0.82 -3.49
C SER A 137 -5.69 1.56 -2.23
N ILE A 138 -6.66 1.65 -1.33
CA ILE A 138 -6.47 2.23 0.00
C ILE A 138 -6.69 1.18 1.05
N MET A 139 -6.00 1.33 2.17
CA MET A 139 -6.18 0.52 3.35
C MET A 139 -6.14 1.42 4.59
N VAL A 140 -6.88 1.02 5.62
CA VAL A 140 -6.86 1.66 6.93
C VAL A 140 -6.39 0.63 7.94
N LEU A 141 -5.24 0.89 8.56
CA LEU A 141 -4.79 0.07 9.67
C LEU A 141 -5.65 0.37 10.90
N LEU A 142 -6.45 -0.61 11.33
CA LEU A 142 -7.24 -0.51 12.55
C LEU A 142 -6.49 -1.06 13.76
N GLY A 143 -6.64 -0.37 14.89
CA GLY A 143 -6.18 -0.80 16.21
C GLY A 143 -7.25 -1.56 17.00
N PRO A 144 -7.02 -1.77 18.30
CA PRO A 144 -8.06 -2.27 19.21
C PRO A 144 -9.34 -1.44 19.09
N GLU A 145 -10.48 -2.12 19.21
CA GLU A 145 -11.82 -1.49 19.16
C GLU A 145 -12.13 -0.73 17.86
N GLY A 146 -11.41 -1.03 16.76
CA GLY A 146 -11.66 -0.40 15.46
C GLY A 146 -11.12 1.02 15.32
N LYS A 147 -10.28 1.49 16.26
CA LYS A 147 -9.64 2.81 16.16
C LYS A 147 -8.79 2.91 14.87
N PRO A 148 -9.02 3.89 13.98
CA PRO A 148 -8.20 4.04 12.79
C PRO A 148 -6.82 4.61 13.16
N LEU A 149 -5.75 3.91 12.81
CA LEU A 149 -4.38 4.21 13.24
C LEU A 149 -3.53 4.83 12.13
N ASN A 150 -3.44 4.19 10.97
CA ASN A 150 -2.62 4.67 9.85
C ASN A 150 -3.33 4.50 8.50
N SER A 151 -3.08 5.45 7.60
CA SER A 151 -3.51 5.40 6.21
C SER A 151 -2.46 4.71 5.36
N ILE A 152 -2.91 3.82 4.47
CA ILE A 152 -2.07 3.01 3.61
C ILE A 152 -2.55 3.16 2.17
N PHE A 153 -1.61 3.39 1.25
CA PHE A 153 -1.90 3.58 -0.17
C PHE A 153 -1.09 2.60 -1.01
N VAL A 154 -1.76 1.97 -1.97
CA VAL A 154 -1.14 1.13 -2.99
C VAL A 154 -1.29 1.84 -4.32
N SER A 155 -0.16 2.16 -4.95
CA SER A 155 -0.14 2.85 -6.24
C SER A 155 -0.36 1.87 -7.39
N PRO A 156 -1.15 2.24 -8.41
CA PRO A 156 -1.17 1.51 -9.67
C PRO A 156 0.19 1.63 -10.38
N ALA A 157 0.37 0.82 -11.43
CA ALA A 157 1.61 0.75 -12.16
C ALA A 157 1.60 1.64 -13.41
N VAL A 158 2.80 2.02 -13.86
CA VAL A 158 3.01 2.56 -15.21
C VAL A 158 2.79 1.47 -16.26
N THR A 159 3.16 0.23 -15.98
CA THR A 159 2.93 -0.87 -16.91
C THR A 159 1.45 -1.29 -16.93
N PRO A 160 0.83 -1.44 -18.11
CA PRO A 160 -0.54 -1.93 -18.28
C PRO A 160 -0.58 -3.45 -18.48
N ILE A 161 0.49 -4.17 -18.13
CA ILE A 161 0.60 -5.60 -18.40
C ILE A 161 -0.48 -6.39 -17.66
N LYS A 162 -1.12 -7.32 -18.38
CA LYS A 162 -2.04 -8.31 -17.82
C LYS A 162 -1.78 -9.67 -18.45
N SER A 163 -2.11 -10.73 -17.73
CA SER A 163 -2.18 -12.07 -18.29
C SER A 163 -3.35 -12.17 -19.29
N VAL A 164 -3.28 -13.13 -20.21
CA VAL A 164 -4.36 -13.41 -21.17
C VAL A 164 -5.66 -13.79 -20.43
N LEU A 165 -5.53 -14.49 -19.30
CA LEU A 165 -6.66 -14.94 -18.48
C LEU A 165 -7.24 -13.85 -17.56
N GLU A 166 -6.54 -12.72 -17.39
CA GLU A 166 -7.04 -11.64 -16.54
C GLU A 166 -8.08 -10.81 -17.30
N PRO A 167 -9.28 -10.60 -16.74
CA PRO A 167 -10.36 -9.89 -17.42
C PRO A 167 -10.04 -8.41 -17.65
N TYR A 168 -9.16 -7.82 -16.83
CA TYR A 168 -8.83 -6.40 -16.88
C TYR A 168 -7.39 -6.12 -16.45
N SER A 169 -6.91 -4.95 -16.83
CA SER A 169 -5.62 -4.39 -16.43
C SER A 169 -5.83 -3.04 -15.72
N ASN A 170 -4.81 -2.17 -15.80
CA ASN A 170 -4.85 -0.77 -15.45
C ASN A 170 -4.32 0.05 -16.64
N ASN A 171 -4.79 1.30 -16.78
CA ASN A 171 -4.04 2.27 -17.56
C ASN A 171 -2.69 2.58 -16.88
N PRO A 172 -1.67 3.02 -17.65
CA PRO A 172 -0.45 3.58 -17.08
C PRO A 172 -0.75 4.76 -16.16
N ALA A 173 -0.17 4.76 -14.97
CA ALA A 173 -0.45 5.76 -13.94
C ALA A 173 0.78 6.17 -13.12
N PHE A 174 0.75 7.40 -12.60
CA PHE A 174 1.63 7.89 -11.54
C PHE A 174 0.83 8.82 -10.61
N ARG A 175 1.31 9.06 -9.38
CA ARG A 175 0.62 9.95 -8.44
C ARG A 175 1.54 10.94 -7.76
N MET A 176 0.96 12.02 -7.28
CA MET A 176 1.58 12.99 -6.38
C MET A 176 0.87 12.95 -5.03
N CYS A 177 1.63 12.78 -3.94
CA CYS A 177 1.12 12.80 -2.58
C CYS A 177 1.46 14.13 -1.91
N PHE A 178 0.47 14.77 -1.31
CA PHE A 178 0.62 16.03 -0.60
C PHE A 178 0.52 15.80 0.91
N TYR A 179 1.37 16.47 1.67
CA TYR A 179 1.43 16.36 3.12
C TYR A 179 1.68 17.73 3.75
N ASP A 180 1.25 17.90 5.00
CA ASP A 180 1.50 19.12 5.76
C ASP A 180 2.97 19.14 6.22
N PRO A 181 3.74 20.20 5.92
CA PRO A 181 5.17 20.25 6.28
C PRO A 181 5.41 20.40 7.79
N SER A 182 4.39 20.72 8.59
CA SER A 182 4.52 20.92 10.03
C SER A 182 4.43 19.62 10.84
N ASP A 183 3.57 18.69 10.43
CA ASP A 183 3.33 17.43 11.16
C ASP A 183 3.39 16.17 10.28
N PHE A 184 3.62 16.35 8.97
CA PHE A 184 3.72 15.31 7.94
C PHE A 184 2.43 14.50 7.73
N SER A 185 1.30 15.02 8.19
CA SER A 185 -0.03 14.45 7.93
C SER A 185 -0.36 14.50 6.44
N LEU A 186 -0.98 13.44 5.91
CA LEU A 186 -1.34 13.34 4.50
C LEU A 186 -2.59 14.16 4.20
N LEU A 187 -2.46 15.07 3.23
CA LEU A 187 -3.49 16.02 2.83
C LEU A 187 -4.25 15.52 1.61
N ASP A 188 -3.56 15.06 0.56
CA ASP A 188 -4.20 14.68 -0.69
C ASP A 188 -3.34 13.76 -1.57
N ILE A 189 -3.98 13.13 -2.54
CA ILE A 189 -3.35 12.38 -3.63
C ILE A 189 -3.95 12.85 -4.94
N TRP A 190 -3.08 13.27 -5.85
CA TRP A 190 -3.43 13.55 -7.24
C TRP A 190 -2.98 12.37 -8.09
N GLN A 191 -3.95 11.63 -8.62
CA GLN A 191 -3.69 10.49 -9.48
C GLN A 191 -3.71 10.95 -10.93
N TYR A 192 -2.64 10.66 -11.66
CA TYR A 192 -2.54 10.90 -13.09
C TYR A 192 -2.54 9.58 -13.83
N TYR A 193 -3.05 9.60 -15.06
CA TYR A 193 -3.06 8.44 -15.92
C TYR A 193 -2.90 8.81 -17.40
N LEU A 194 -2.56 7.80 -18.17
CA LEU A 194 -2.57 7.83 -19.62
C LEU A 194 -3.67 6.89 -20.11
N ASN A 195 -4.67 7.40 -20.83
CA ASN A 195 -5.57 6.49 -21.56
C ASN A 195 -4.77 5.83 -22.68
N LEU A 196 -4.43 4.56 -22.49
CA LEU A 196 -3.52 3.86 -23.39
C LEU A 196 -4.13 3.63 -24.78
N THR A 197 -5.43 3.35 -24.84
CA THR A 197 -6.17 3.18 -26.09
C THR A 197 -6.11 4.47 -26.91
N GLU A 198 -6.50 5.59 -26.30
CA GLU A 198 -6.47 6.91 -26.92
C GLU A 198 -5.04 7.28 -27.36
N ALA A 199 -4.04 7.04 -26.51
CA ALA A 199 -2.65 7.36 -26.80
C ALA A 199 -2.11 6.58 -28.00
N ASN A 200 -2.47 5.29 -28.13
CA ASN A 200 -2.09 4.45 -29.25
C ASN A 200 -2.81 4.84 -30.54
N GLU A 201 -4.11 5.16 -30.49
CA GLU A 201 -4.86 5.61 -31.67
C GLU A 201 -4.35 6.95 -32.20
N ARG A 202 -4.00 7.88 -31.29
CA ARG A 202 -3.53 9.24 -31.62
C ARG A 202 -2.01 9.35 -31.78
N GLN A 203 -1.27 8.27 -31.49
CA GLN A 203 0.20 8.26 -31.47
C GLN A 203 0.80 9.40 -30.62
N THR A 204 0.13 9.76 -29.52
CA THR A 204 0.52 10.88 -28.64
C THR A 204 0.21 10.53 -27.19
N ALA A 205 1.21 10.65 -26.31
CA ALA A 205 1.06 10.33 -24.89
C ALA A 205 0.52 11.53 -24.08
N ASN A 206 -0.80 11.66 -24.00
CA ASN A 206 -1.47 12.72 -23.24
C ASN A 206 -1.78 12.26 -21.80
N TRP A 207 -0.82 12.44 -20.90
CA TRP A 207 -1.05 12.23 -19.46
C TRP A 207 -2.03 13.28 -18.92
N ARG A 208 -3.05 12.82 -18.18
CA ARG A 208 -4.08 13.67 -17.61
C ARG A 208 -4.33 13.34 -16.14
N LEU A 209 -4.83 14.33 -15.41
CA LEU A 209 -5.32 14.12 -14.06
C LEU A 209 -6.52 13.16 -14.15
N GLU A 210 -6.45 12.03 -13.44
CA GLU A 210 -7.56 11.10 -13.30
C GLU A 210 -8.53 11.62 -12.25
N TYR A 211 -8.00 11.88 -11.04
CA TYR A 211 -8.77 12.43 -9.94
C TYR A 211 -7.86 13.07 -8.88
N VAL A 212 -8.46 13.99 -8.10
CA VAL A 212 -7.96 14.46 -6.81
C VAL A 212 -8.75 13.73 -5.74
N MET A 213 -8.08 13.03 -4.81
CA MET A 213 -8.75 12.09 -3.91
C MET A 213 -9.75 12.77 -2.98
N THR A 214 -9.39 13.93 -2.42
CA THR A 214 -10.29 14.71 -1.57
C THR A 214 -11.54 15.17 -2.32
N GLU A 215 -11.39 15.70 -3.53
CA GLU A 215 -12.51 16.16 -4.37
C GLU A 215 -13.39 14.99 -4.84
N ALA A 216 -12.79 13.89 -5.28
CA ALA A 216 -13.50 12.75 -5.84
C ALA A 216 -14.44 12.08 -4.81
N PHE A 217 -14.02 12.07 -3.54
CA PHE A 217 -14.71 11.38 -2.45
C PHE A 217 -15.24 12.30 -1.35
N GLY A 218 -15.13 13.63 -1.51
CA GLY A 218 -15.61 14.61 -0.52
C GLY A 218 -14.88 14.52 0.82
N LEU A 219 -13.59 14.20 0.81
CA LEU A 219 -12.78 14.08 2.03
C LEU A 219 -12.14 15.41 2.40
N LYS A 220 -11.94 15.62 3.70
CA LYS A 220 -11.20 16.78 4.20
C LYS A 220 -9.69 16.62 4.01
N ASP A 221 -9.20 15.41 4.24
CA ASP A 221 -7.79 15.03 4.19
C ASP A 221 -7.70 13.50 4.02
N LEU A 222 -6.48 12.97 4.04
CA LEU A 222 -6.23 11.52 3.92
C LEU A 222 -5.86 10.87 5.26
N GLN A 223 -6.29 11.46 6.37
CA GLN A 223 -6.07 10.89 7.70
C GLN A 223 -6.88 9.60 7.88
N PRO A 224 -6.45 8.71 8.81
CA PRO A 224 -7.07 7.39 8.99
C PRO A 224 -8.58 7.45 9.25
N HIS A 225 -9.07 8.49 9.94
CA HIS A 225 -10.50 8.68 10.20
C HIS A 225 -11.29 8.98 8.93
N SER A 226 -10.79 9.86 8.06
CA SER A 226 -11.45 10.20 6.78
C SER A 226 -11.47 9.01 5.83
N LEU A 227 -10.37 8.23 5.78
CA LEU A 227 -10.36 6.99 4.99
C LEU A 227 -11.29 5.93 5.55
N LEU A 228 -11.38 5.77 6.88
CA LEU A 228 -12.34 4.84 7.47
C LEU A 228 -13.79 5.24 7.11
N GLN A 229 -14.13 6.52 7.21
CA GLN A 229 -15.44 7.03 6.78
C GLN A 229 -15.74 6.73 5.30
N LEU A 230 -14.74 6.90 4.42
CA LEU A 230 -14.86 6.54 3.01
C LEU A 230 -15.17 5.05 2.84
N THR A 231 -14.38 4.18 3.47
CA THR A 231 -14.57 2.72 3.36
C THR A 231 -15.93 2.27 3.89
N LEU A 232 -16.41 2.85 5.00
CA LEU A 232 -17.75 2.61 5.52
C LEU A 232 -18.86 3.12 4.59
N SER A 233 -18.62 4.20 3.83
CA SER A 233 -19.59 4.66 2.84
C SER A 233 -19.80 3.65 1.71
N PHE A 234 -18.80 2.83 1.40
CA PHE A 234 -18.88 1.87 0.30
C PHE A 234 -19.93 0.78 0.53
N VAL A 235 -20.22 0.40 1.78
CA VAL A 235 -21.22 -0.63 2.08
C VAL A 235 -22.66 -0.09 2.10
N LEU A 236 -22.85 1.23 1.97
CA LEU A 236 -24.18 1.82 1.99
C LEU A 236 -24.92 1.53 0.65
N PRO A 237 -26.19 1.07 0.68
CA PRO A 237 -26.92 0.64 -0.52
C PRO A 237 -27.09 1.70 -1.62
N GLN A 238 -27.02 2.98 -1.27
CA GLN A 238 -27.28 4.10 -2.18
C GLN A 238 -26.01 4.86 -2.60
N ALA A 239 -24.82 4.35 -2.24
CA ALA A 239 -23.57 5.06 -2.46
C ALA A 239 -22.89 4.68 -3.79
N ASN A 240 -22.90 5.59 -4.76
CA ASN A 240 -22.10 5.50 -5.99
C ASN A 240 -20.59 5.67 -5.73
N SER A 241 -20.18 5.92 -4.48
CA SER A 241 -18.77 6.11 -4.10
C SER A 241 -17.94 4.86 -4.35
N PHE A 242 -18.51 3.67 -4.16
CA PHE A 242 -17.79 2.42 -4.43
C PHE A 242 -17.54 2.20 -5.92
N ASP A 243 -18.51 2.45 -6.79
CA ASP A 243 -18.33 2.29 -8.23
C ASP A 243 -17.29 3.27 -8.77
N LYS A 244 -17.30 4.51 -8.27
CA LYS A 244 -16.25 5.50 -8.56
C LYS A 244 -14.88 4.99 -8.10
N TYR A 245 -14.78 4.51 -6.86
CA TYR A 245 -13.55 3.91 -6.35
C TYR A 245 -13.09 2.74 -7.22
N PHE A 246 -14.00 1.87 -7.67
CA PHE A 246 -13.65 0.70 -8.45
C PHE A 246 -13.21 1.04 -9.88
N SER A 247 -13.76 2.11 -10.49
CA SER A 247 -13.20 2.65 -11.75
C SER A 247 -11.75 3.11 -11.55
N HIS A 248 -11.46 3.84 -10.47
CA HIS A 248 -10.11 4.29 -10.12
C HIS A 248 -9.17 3.13 -9.71
N PHE A 249 -9.69 2.08 -9.09
CA PHE A 249 -8.93 0.85 -8.79
C PHE A 249 -8.28 0.26 -10.04
N LEU A 250 -8.96 0.39 -11.20
CA LEU A 250 -8.47 0.00 -12.53
C LEU A 250 -7.86 1.16 -13.32
N VAL A 251 -7.70 2.34 -12.74
CA VAL A 251 -7.17 3.54 -13.40
C VAL A 251 -8.00 3.93 -14.63
N SER A 252 -9.33 3.93 -14.48
CA SER A 252 -10.30 4.18 -15.56
C SER A 252 -10.00 3.35 -16.82
N TYR A 253 -9.59 2.09 -16.65
CA TYR A 253 -9.25 1.19 -17.75
C TYR A 253 -10.47 0.90 -18.65
N ASP A 254 -11.60 0.58 -18.03
CA ASP A 254 -12.86 0.29 -18.71
C ASP A 254 -14.04 0.54 -17.77
N ASP A 255 -14.83 1.57 -18.10
CA ASP A 255 -15.99 2.00 -17.32
C ASP A 255 -17.19 1.06 -17.45
N SER A 256 -17.12 -0.04 -18.22
CA SER A 256 -18.16 -1.08 -18.26
C SER A 256 -17.98 -2.14 -17.18
N ILE A 257 -16.78 -2.26 -16.60
CA ILE A 257 -16.48 -3.28 -15.59
C ILE A 257 -17.15 -2.90 -14.27
N ARG A 258 -17.88 -3.85 -13.67
CA ARG A 258 -18.58 -3.69 -12.40
C ARG A 258 -18.05 -4.68 -11.36
N CYS A 259 -18.07 -4.25 -10.09
CA CYS A 259 -17.68 -5.07 -8.95
C CYS A 259 -18.83 -5.14 -7.96
N GLU A 260 -19.62 -6.20 -8.06
CA GLU A 260 -20.84 -6.37 -7.25
C GLU A 260 -20.68 -7.53 -6.25
N ASN A 261 -21.57 -7.57 -5.26
CA ASN A 261 -21.71 -8.69 -4.32
C ASN A 261 -20.36 -9.11 -3.71
N GLY A 262 -19.92 -10.35 -3.97
CA GLY A 262 -18.68 -10.91 -3.43
C GLY A 262 -17.41 -10.15 -3.83
N CYS A 263 -17.38 -9.49 -5.01
CA CYS A 263 -16.26 -8.64 -5.40
C CYS A 263 -16.17 -7.43 -4.48
N LYS A 264 -17.29 -6.74 -4.27
CA LYS A 264 -17.41 -5.57 -3.39
C LYS A 264 -17.09 -5.92 -1.95
N LEU A 265 -17.58 -7.06 -1.46
CA LEU A 265 -17.24 -7.57 -0.12
C LEU A 265 -15.73 -7.80 0.03
N SER A 266 -15.09 -8.45 -0.94
CA SER A 266 -13.64 -8.73 -0.91
C SER A 266 -12.82 -7.44 -0.91
N GLN A 267 -13.21 -6.44 -1.71
CA GLN A 267 -12.60 -5.11 -1.74
C GLN A 267 -12.71 -4.41 -0.39
N VAL A 268 -13.92 -4.25 0.15
CA VAL A 268 -14.14 -3.54 1.41
C VAL A 268 -13.45 -4.25 2.57
N CYS A 269 -13.58 -5.57 2.69
CA CYS A 269 -12.93 -6.30 3.78
C CYS A 269 -11.39 -6.16 3.71
N ALA A 270 -10.79 -6.18 2.52
CA ALA A 270 -9.35 -5.97 2.36
C ALA A 270 -8.88 -4.56 2.74
N MET A 271 -9.75 -3.54 2.61
CA MET A 271 -9.41 -2.15 2.97
C MET A 271 -9.26 -1.95 4.48
N VAL A 272 -10.12 -2.57 5.29
CA VAL A 272 -10.20 -2.27 6.74
C VAL A 272 -9.74 -3.43 7.64
N HIS A 273 -9.56 -4.63 7.09
CA HIS A 273 -9.14 -5.80 7.85
C HIS A 273 -7.84 -6.39 7.30
N LEU A 274 -6.73 -5.95 7.89
CA LEU A 274 -5.38 -6.30 7.46
C LEU A 274 -4.80 -7.53 8.19
N ASP A 275 -5.46 -8.02 9.24
CA ASP A 275 -5.10 -9.25 9.94
C ASP A 275 -6.12 -10.36 9.66
N HIS A 276 -5.68 -11.60 9.84
CA HIS A 276 -6.45 -12.78 9.49
C HIS A 276 -7.78 -12.88 10.22
N LYS A 277 -7.78 -12.64 11.54
CA LYS A 277 -9.00 -12.79 12.34
C LYS A 277 -10.08 -11.83 11.83
N ALA A 278 -9.75 -10.55 11.74
CA ALA A 278 -10.70 -9.53 11.32
C ALA A 278 -11.17 -9.72 9.87
N TYR A 279 -10.26 -10.13 8.97
CA TYR A 279 -10.61 -10.35 7.56
C TYR A 279 -11.58 -11.53 7.41
N SER A 280 -11.27 -12.66 8.04
CA SER A 280 -12.13 -13.86 8.02
C SER A 280 -13.52 -13.58 8.59
N GLU A 281 -13.62 -12.82 9.67
CA GLU A 281 -14.90 -12.39 10.24
C GLU A 281 -15.72 -11.53 9.26
N CYS A 282 -15.08 -10.58 8.57
CA CYS A 282 -15.74 -9.72 7.59
C CYS A 282 -16.27 -10.49 6.38
N VAL A 283 -15.45 -11.38 5.79
CA VAL A 283 -15.88 -12.14 4.61
C VAL A 283 -16.81 -13.31 4.96
N GLY A 284 -16.79 -13.80 6.22
CA GLY A 284 -17.64 -14.89 6.69
C GLY A 284 -19.01 -14.44 7.21
N GLY A 285 -19.13 -13.22 7.72
CA GLY A 285 -20.38 -12.69 8.29
C GLY A 285 -21.55 -12.53 7.31
N SER A 286 -21.31 -12.60 5.99
CA SER A 286 -22.37 -12.49 4.97
C SER A 286 -23.18 -13.77 4.74
N SER A 287 -22.86 -14.89 5.39
CA SER A 287 -23.66 -16.12 5.28
C SER A 287 -24.73 -16.27 6.39
N ALA A 288 -24.90 -15.27 7.26
CA ALA A 288 -25.83 -15.32 8.40
C ALA A 288 -27.07 -14.44 8.23
N SER A 289 -27.30 -13.86 7.05
CA SER A 289 -28.42 -12.95 6.78
C SER A 289 -29.30 -13.36 5.59
N GLU A 290 -29.27 -14.64 5.18
CA GLU A 290 -30.11 -15.19 4.11
C GLU A 290 -31.00 -16.38 4.56
N ASP A 291 -31.25 -16.53 5.87
CA ASP A 291 -32.28 -17.44 6.41
C ASP A 291 -33.39 -16.68 7.15
#